data_AF-N6UPJ0-F1
#
_entry.id   AF-N6UPJ0-F1
#
_cell.length_a   1.000
_cell.length_b   1.000
_cell.length_c   1.000
_cell.angle_alpha   90.00
_cell.angle_beta   90.00
_cell.angle_gamma   90.00
#
_symmetry.space_group_name_H-M   'P 1'
#
loop_
_entity.id
_entity.type
_entity.pdbx_description
1 polymer ?
#
loop_
_entity_poly.entity_id
_entity_poly.type
_entity_poly.pdbx_seq_one_letter_code
_entity_poly.pdbx_strand_id
1 'polypeptide(L)'
;MSVSTHIEIYETGLEAALAFLQKGADTSMGALAQGVGRLLQESTRRRIQSEKTSPQGEKWKNNYARTSTLYASGALSRSIDMVASPEKVIIGSGLVYARIHQLGGVIRPKNGSTLRFFLKAVKHIALCARAK
;
A
#
# COMPACT_ATOMS: atom_id res chain seq x y z
N MET A 1 50.51 53.87 -14.55
CA MET A 1 49.50 53.56 -15.58
C MET A 1 48.89 52.22 -15.22
N SER A 2 47.62 52.17 -14.84
CA SER A 2 46.89 50.93 -14.55
C SER A 2 46.09 50.54 -15.79
N VAL A 3 46.24 49.31 -16.25
CA VAL A 3 45.47 48.77 -17.38
C VAL A 3 44.43 47.82 -16.78
N SER A 4 43.16 48.13 -17.00
CA SER A 4 42.05 47.24 -16.67
C SER A 4 41.71 46.41 -17.89
N THR A 5 41.75 45.09 -17.75
CA THR A 5 41.36 44.15 -18.80
C THR A 5 39.98 43.58 -18.45
N HIS A 6 39.01 43.73 -19.35
CA HIS A 6 37.69 43.12 -19.21
C HIS A 6 37.62 41.88 -20.11
N ILE A 7 37.04 40.80 -19.59
CA ILE A 7 36.85 39.54 -20.32
C ILE A 7 35.34 39.35 -20.47
N GLU A 8 34.87 39.22 -21.71
CA GLU A 8 33.50 38.83 -22.02
C GLU A 8 33.45 37.33 -22.32
N ILE A 9 32.57 36.62 -21.61
CA ILE A 9 32.34 35.20 -21.80
C ILE A 9 31.05 35.05 -22.61
N TYR A 10 31.18 34.52 -23.82
CA TYR A 10 30.06 34.16 -24.68
C TYR A 10 29.72 32.70 -24.44
N GLU A 11 28.52 32.45 -23.91
CA GLU A 11 28.01 31.12 -23.63
C GLU A 11 26.97 30.73 -24.70
N THR A 12 27.05 29.49 -25.18
CA THR A 12 26.10 28.95 -26.17
C THR A 12 25.48 27.64 -25.63
N GLY A 13 24.27 27.75 -25.09
CA GLY A 13 23.43 26.57 -24.77
C GLY A 13 23.15 26.33 -23.29
N LEU A 14 23.66 27.15 -22.38
CA LEU A 14 23.37 27.11 -20.95
C LEU A 14 21.89 27.34 -20.69
N GLU A 15 21.28 28.27 -21.42
CA GLU A 15 19.83 28.52 -21.30
C GLU A 15 19.01 27.29 -21.72
N ALA A 16 19.42 26.60 -22.79
CA ALA A 16 18.77 25.37 -23.22
C ALA A 16 19.01 24.22 -22.23
N ALA A 17 20.21 24.11 -21.68
CA ALA A 17 20.56 23.12 -20.65
C ALA A 17 19.80 23.39 -19.34
N LEU A 18 19.70 24.64 -18.91
CA LEU A 18 18.94 25.08 -17.74
C LEU A 18 17.45 24.82 -17.93
N ALA A 19 16.88 25.17 -19.08
CA ALA A 19 15.47 24.90 -19.38
C ALA A 19 15.16 23.40 -19.38
N PHE A 20 16.07 22.56 -19.89
CA PHE A 20 15.92 21.10 -19.83
C PHE A 20 15.95 20.57 -18.39
N LEU A 21 16.89 21.05 -17.57
CA LEU A 21 16.98 20.68 -16.15
C LEU A 21 15.76 21.17 -15.35
N GLN A 22 15.29 22.39 -15.61
CA GLN A 22 14.09 22.96 -14.99
C GLN A 22 12.85 22.15 -15.33
N LYS A 23 12.70 21.68 -16.58
CA LYS A 23 11.60 20.81 -17.00
C LYS A 23 11.55 19.47 -16.23
N GLY A 24 12.71 18.94 -15.85
CA GLY A 24 12.82 17.78 -14.95
C GLY A 24 12.57 18.13 -13.48
N ALA A 25 13.01 19.31 -13.05
CA ALA A 25 12.83 19.82 -11.69
C ALA A 25 11.37 20.19 -11.36
N ASP A 26 10.59 20.62 -12.37
CA ASP A 26 9.17 20.95 -12.25
C ASP A 26 8.27 19.72 -12.06
N THR A 27 8.78 18.52 -12.33
CA THR A 27 8.10 17.28 -11.98
C THR A 27 8.18 17.08 -10.47
N SER A 28 7.22 17.66 -9.75
CA SER A 28 7.11 17.44 -8.30
C SER A 28 6.95 15.95 -8.02
N MET A 29 8.03 15.31 -7.56
CA MET A 29 8.01 13.91 -7.16
C MET A 29 6.95 13.67 -6.07
N GLY A 30 6.67 14.69 -5.25
CA GLY A 30 5.54 14.69 -4.32
C GLY A 30 4.18 14.53 -5.03
N ALA A 31 3.93 15.27 -6.12
CA ALA A 31 2.70 15.14 -6.89
C ALA A 31 2.55 13.76 -7.55
N LEU A 32 3.65 13.20 -8.07
CA LEU A 32 3.67 11.84 -8.61
C LEU A 32 3.38 10.79 -7.53
N ALA A 33 4.09 10.86 -6.39
CA ALA A 33 3.90 9.96 -5.26
C ALA A 33 2.45 10.02 -4.75
N GLN A 34 1.86 11.21 -4.68
CA GLN A 34 0.45 11.41 -4.36
C GLN A 34 -0.50 10.73 -5.37
N GLY A 35 -0.20 10.85 -6.67
CA GLY A 35 -0.96 10.16 -7.73
C GLY A 35 -0.88 8.63 -7.60
N VAL A 36 0.33 8.09 -7.42
CA VAL A 36 0.57 6.66 -7.21
C VAL A 36 -0.14 6.16 -5.95
N GLY A 37 -0.05 6.91 -4.85
CA GLY A 37 -0.72 6.55 -3.60
C GLY A 37 -2.24 6.46 -3.73
N ARG A 38 -2.86 7.43 -4.41
CA ARG A 38 -4.30 7.37 -4.71
C ARG A 38 -4.66 6.18 -5.60
N LEU A 39 -3.86 5.89 -6.63
CA LEU A 39 -4.09 4.74 -7.50
C LEU A 39 -4.04 3.42 -6.71
N LEU A 40 -3.04 3.26 -5.85
CA LEU A 40 -2.88 2.07 -5.02
C LEU A 40 -4.01 1.94 -3.99
N GLN A 41 -4.44 3.05 -3.39
CA GLN A 41 -5.57 3.12 -2.47
C GLN A 41 -6.86 2.65 -3.15
N GLU A 42 -7.19 3.24 -4.29
CA GLU A 42 -8.40 2.90 -5.03
C GLU A 42 -8.35 1.49 -5.62
N SER A 43 -7.18 1.05 -6.08
CA SER A 43 -6.98 -0.34 -6.52
C SER A 43 -7.21 -1.34 -5.39
N THR A 44 -6.70 -1.06 -4.20
CA THR A 44 -6.91 -1.90 -3.02
C THR A 44 -8.39 -1.90 -2.61
N ARG A 45 -9.04 -0.73 -2.61
CA ARG A 45 -10.47 -0.59 -2.32
C ARG A 45 -11.32 -1.40 -3.29
N ARG A 46 -11.09 -1.24 -4.60
CA ARG A 46 -11.81 -1.95 -5.67
C ARG A 46 -11.65 -3.47 -5.56
N ARG A 47 -10.43 -3.95 -5.28
CA ARG A 47 -10.18 -5.39 -5.05
C ARG A 47 -10.94 -5.92 -3.85
N ILE A 48 -10.97 -5.17 -2.75
CA ILE A 48 -11.73 -5.54 -1.55
C ILE A 48 -13.23 -5.42 -1.76
N GLN A 49 -13.73 -4.47 -2.56
CA GLN A 49 -15.18 -4.25 -2.74
C GLN A 49 -15.77 -5.21 -3.74
N SER A 50 -15.21 -5.30 -4.95
CA SER A 50 -15.85 -5.93 -6.11
C SER A 50 -15.01 -7.01 -6.78
N GLU A 51 -13.73 -6.78 -7.09
CA GLU A 51 -12.97 -7.72 -7.94
C GLU A 51 -12.68 -9.06 -7.23
N LYS A 52 -12.40 -9.01 -5.92
CA LYS A 52 -12.05 -10.18 -5.10
C LYS A 52 -10.84 -10.94 -5.64
N THR A 53 -9.81 -10.22 -6.03
CA THR A 53 -8.58 -10.75 -6.63
C THR A 53 -7.31 -10.33 -5.88
N SER A 54 -6.25 -11.12 -6.00
CA SER A 54 -4.89 -10.80 -5.56
C SER A 54 -4.28 -9.68 -6.43
N PRO A 55 -3.14 -9.08 -6.03
CA PRO A 55 -2.48 -8.07 -6.87
C PRO A 55 -2.06 -8.63 -8.23
N GLN A 56 -1.84 -9.95 -8.29
CA GLN A 56 -1.51 -10.72 -9.50
C GLN A 56 -2.76 -11.15 -10.28
N GLY A 57 -3.96 -10.77 -9.84
CA GLY A 57 -5.22 -11.06 -10.53
C GLY A 57 -5.91 -12.37 -10.13
N GLU A 58 -5.32 -13.16 -9.22
CA GLU A 58 -5.88 -14.45 -8.81
C GLU A 58 -7.11 -14.27 -7.92
N LYS A 59 -8.21 -14.98 -8.22
CA LYS A 59 -9.44 -14.90 -7.42
C LYS A 59 -9.22 -15.42 -6.00
N TRP A 60 -9.71 -14.67 -5.01
CA TRP A 60 -9.69 -15.10 -3.61
C TRP A 60 -10.58 -16.31 -3.38
N LYS A 61 -10.13 -17.19 -2.49
CA LYS A 61 -10.96 -18.30 -2.00
C LYS A 61 -12.17 -17.76 -1.25
N ASN A 62 -13.31 -18.41 -1.44
CA ASN A 62 -14.51 -18.10 -0.69
C ASN A 62 -14.30 -18.45 0.79
N ASN A 63 -14.79 -17.59 1.68
CA ASN A 63 -14.83 -17.91 3.10
C ASN A 63 -15.89 -19.00 3.39
N TYR A 64 -15.81 -19.62 4.56
CA TYR A 64 -16.76 -20.65 4.98
C TYR A 64 -18.21 -20.16 5.07
N ALA A 65 -18.42 -18.89 5.42
CA ALA A 65 -19.75 -18.30 5.49
C ALA A 65 -20.35 -17.96 4.11
N ARG A 66 -19.60 -18.18 3.02
CA ARG A 66 -19.97 -17.83 1.63
C ARG A 66 -20.37 -16.36 1.48
N THR A 67 -19.78 -15.48 2.28
CA THR A 67 -19.96 -14.03 2.19
C THR A 67 -18.79 -13.36 1.48
N SER A 68 -18.93 -12.06 1.26
CA SER A 68 -17.92 -11.23 0.61
C SER A 68 -16.60 -11.21 1.40
N THR A 69 -15.57 -11.90 0.91
CA THR A 69 -14.24 -11.94 1.52
C THR A 69 -13.69 -10.52 1.71
N LEU A 70 -13.18 -10.25 2.92
CA LEU A 70 -12.66 -8.94 3.39
C LEU A 70 -13.66 -7.77 3.36
N TYR A 71 -14.95 -8.04 3.18
CA TYR A 71 -15.98 -7.00 3.00
C TYR A 71 -17.28 -7.30 3.76
N ALA A 72 -17.16 -7.67 5.04
CA ALA A 72 -18.35 -7.98 5.86
C ALA A 72 -19.22 -6.73 6.11
N SER A 73 -18.64 -5.64 6.61
CA SER A 73 -19.32 -4.35 6.84
C SER A 73 -18.84 -3.23 5.91
N GLY A 74 -17.84 -3.52 5.08
CA GLY A 74 -17.11 -2.55 4.27
C GLY A 74 -16.17 -1.61 5.04
N ALA A 75 -16.11 -1.69 6.37
CA ALA A 75 -15.23 -0.84 7.19
C ALA A 75 -13.76 -0.96 6.79
N LEU A 76 -13.28 -2.18 6.52
CA LEU A 76 -11.89 -2.41 6.09
C LEU A 76 -11.55 -1.63 4.82
N SER A 77 -12.41 -1.73 3.80
CA SER A 77 -12.21 -1.02 2.52
C SER A 77 -12.21 0.50 2.72
N ARG A 78 -13.19 1.04 3.45
CA ARG A 78 -13.28 2.48 3.72
C ARG A 78 -12.10 3.01 4.54
N SER A 79 -11.51 2.16 5.40
CA SER A 79 -10.36 2.53 6.21
C SER A 79 -9.01 2.52 5.49
N ILE A 80 -8.95 2.07 4.23
CA ILE A 80 -7.70 2.10 3.46
C ILE A 80 -7.34 3.55 3.18
N ASP A 81 -6.15 3.95 3.61
CA ASP A 81 -5.62 5.30 3.50
C ASP A 81 -4.15 5.30 3.07
N MET A 82 -3.67 6.45 2.62
CA MET A 82 -2.31 6.64 2.12
C MET A 82 -1.64 7.88 2.70
N VAL A 83 -0.31 7.79 2.86
CA VAL A 83 0.56 8.94 3.14
C VAL A 83 1.68 8.93 2.12
N ALA A 84 1.85 10.04 1.40
CA ALA A 84 2.86 10.16 0.36
C ALA A 84 3.80 11.33 0.67
N SER A 85 5.08 11.07 0.41
CA SER A 85 6.18 12.02 0.42
C SER A 85 6.91 11.91 -0.92
N PRO A 86 7.79 12.86 -1.29
CA PRO A 86 8.55 12.77 -2.54
C PRO A 86 9.32 11.45 -2.71
N GLU A 87 9.73 10.78 -1.62
CA GLU A 87 10.58 9.58 -1.69
C GLU A 87 9.80 8.27 -1.55
N LYS A 88 8.61 8.30 -0.93
CA LYS A 88 7.86 7.09 -0.61
C LYS A 88 6.36 7.32 -0.50
N VAL A 89 5.64 6.23 -0.77
CA VAL A 89 4.20 6.11 -0.54
C VAL A 89 3.96 4.99 0.46
N ILE A 90 3.20 5.28 1.51
CA ILE A 90 2.76 4.32 2.51
C ILE A 90 1.25 4.17 2.34
N ILE A 91 0.79 2.92 2.32
CA ILE A 91 -0.63 2.56 2.23
C ILE A 91 -0.97 1.58 3.36
N GLY A 92 -2.14 1.76 3.99
CA GLY A 92 -2.53 0.89 5.09
C GLY A 92 -3.95 1.19 5.60
N SER A 93 -4.22 0.71 6.81
CA SER A 93 -5.47 0.95 7.52
C SER A 93 -5.20 1.19 9.00
N GLY A 94 -5.95 2.12 9.60
CA GLY A 94 -5.92 2.38 11.05
C GLY A 94 -6.66 1.35 11.90
N LEU A 95 -7.34 0.37 11.29
CA LEU A 95 -8.09 -0.64 12.04
C LEU A 95 -7.15 -1.69 12.65
N VAL A 96 -7.33 -1.99 13.94
CA VAL A 96 -6.49 -2.95 14.68
C VAL A 96 -6.43 -4.32 13.98
N TYR A 97 -7.58 -4.81 13.49
CA TYR A 97 -7.65 -6.12 12.83
C TYR A 97 -7.04 -6.12 11.41
N ALA A 98 -6.84 -4.96 10.77
CA ALA A 98 -6.29 -4.87 9.43
C ALA A 98 -4.83 -5.36 9.38
N ARG A 99 -4.08 -5.24 10.48
CA ARG A 99 -2.71 -5.73 10.58
C ARG A 99 -2.61 -7.23 10.31
N ILE A 100 -3.54 -8.03 10.86
CA ILE A 100 -3.56 -9.48 10.64
C ILE A 100 -3.93 -9.82 9.19
N HIS A 101 -4.74 -9.01 8.52
CA HIS A 101 -5.02 -9.19 7.09
C HIS A 101 -3.83 -8.84 6.21
N GLN A 102 -3.04 -7.83 6.58
CA GLN A 102 -1.88 -7.37 5.80
C GLN A 102 -0.66 -8.27 5.97
N LEU A 103 -0.35 -8.64 7.21
CA LEU A 103 0.91 -9.31 7.55
C LEU A 103 0.71 -10.79 7.90
N GLY A 104 -0.54 -11.26 7.95
CA GLY A 104 -0.87 -12.52 8.58
C GLY A 104 -0.72 -12.44 10.10
N GLY A 105 -0.89 -13.58 10.76
CA GLY A 105 -0.69 -13.67 12.21
C GLY A 105 -0.71 -15.10 12.70
N VAL A 106 0.00 -15.34 13.79
CA VAL A 106 -0.01 -16.63 14.50
C VAL A 106 -0.93 -16.50 15.70
N ILE A 107 -2.00 -17.28 15.72
CA ILE A 107 -2.86 -17.43 16.88
C ILE A 107 -2.32 -18.58 17.75
N ARG A 108 -2.30 -18.38 19.07
CA ARG A 108 -1.79 -19.36 20.04
C ARG A 108 -2.85 -19.61 21.13
N PRO A 109 -3.00 -20.85 21.62
CA PRO A 109 -3.88 -21.11 22.73
C PRO A 109 -3.34 -20.41 23.98
N LYS A 110 -4.21 -19.74 24.73
CA LYS A 110 -3.86 -19.11 26.01
C LYS A 110 -3.84 -20.14 27.15
N ASN A 111 -4.91 -20.93 27.25
CA ASN A 111 -5.13 -21.92 28.30
C ASN A 111 -5.40 -23.29 27.66
N GLY A 112 -4.34 -24.01 27.26
CA GLY A 112 -4.43 -25.35 26.68
C GLY A 112 -3.37 -25.64 25.62
N SER A 113 -3.28 -26.89 25.17
CA SER A 113 -2.31 -27.33 24.16
C SER A 113 -2.75 -27.08 22.71
N THR A 114 -4.04 -26.82 22.47
CA THR A 114 -4.62 -26.68 21.13
C THR A 114 -5.62 -25.54 21.02
N LEU A 115 -5.78 -24.99 19.82
CA LEU A 115 -6.85 -24.04 19.51
C LEU A 115 -8.11 -24.81 19.15
N ARG A 116 -9.23 -24.46 19.77
CA ARG A 116 -10.54 -25.07 19.51
C ARG A 116 -11.50 -24.00 19.03
N PHE A 117 -12.10 -24.22 17.85
CA PHE A 117 -13.10 -23.33 17.27
C PHE A 117 -14.44 -24.06 17.11
N PHE A 118 -15.53 -23.35 17.40
CA PHE A 118 -16.89 -23.81 17.14
C PHE A 118 -17.33 -23.23 15.80
N LEU A 119 -17.54 -24.08 14.80
CA LEU A 119 -18.12 -23.68 13.52
C LEU A 119 -19.59 -24.08 13.53
N LYS A 120 -20.49 -23.13 13.25
CA LYS A 120 -21.95 -23.32 13.34
C LYS A 120 -22.51 -24.46 12.46
N ALA A 121 -21.73 -24.98 11.51
CA ALA A 121 -22.16 -26.01 10.55
C ALA A 121 -21.44 -27.37 10.72
N VAL A 122 -20.41 -27.50 11.55
CA VAL A 122 -19.64 -28.75 11.70
C VAL A 122 -19.23 -28.93 13.17
N LYS A 123 -19.49 -30.13 13.72
CA LYS A 123 -18.95 -30.56 15.04
C LYS A 123 -17.46 -30.19 15.14
N HIS A 124 -17.09 -29.68 16.32
CA HIS A 124 -15.78 -29.14 16.73
C HIS A 124 -14.58 -29.41 15.78
N ILE A 125 -13.90 -28.35 15.35
CA ILE A 125 -12.58 -28.46 14.72
C ILE A 125 -11.51 -28.07 15.76
N ALA A 126 -10.68 -29.05 16.13
CA ALA A 126 -9.47 -28.82 16.92
C ALA A 126 -8.28 -28.66 15.96
N LEU A 127 -7.64 -27.49 15.96
CA LEU A 127 -6.37 -27.30 15.28
C LEU A 127 -5.25 -27.48 16.30
N CYS A 128 -4.40 -28.50 16.11
CA CYS A 128 -3.16 -28.60 16.85
C CYS A 128 -2.30 -27.37 16.55
N ALA A 129 -2.04 -26.58 17.59
CA ALA A 129 -1.06 -25.51 17.50
C ALA A 129 0.30 -26.19 17.33
N ARG A 130 0.89 -26.12 16.13
CA ARG A 130 2.25 -26.61 15.92
C ARG A 130 3.18 -25.58 16.58
N ALA A 131 3.56 -25.87 17.83
CA ALA A 131 4.64 -25.16 18.48
C ALA A 131 5.92 -25.42 17.66
N LYS A 132 6.57 -24.34 17.23
CA LYS A 132 8.00 -24.39 16.93
C LYS A 132 8.75 -24.44 18.24
#